data_AF-A0A0C9SA49-F1
#
_entry.id   AF-A0A0C9SA49-F1
#
_cell.length_a   1.000
_cell.length_b   1.000
_cell.length_c   1.000
_cell.angle_alpha   90.00
_cell.angle_beta   90.00
_cell.angle_gamma   90.00
#
_symmetry.space_group_name_H-M   'P 1'
#
loop_
_entity.id
_entity.type
_entity.pdbx_description
1 polymer ?
#
loop_
_entity_poly.entity_id
_entity_poly.type
_entity_poly.pdbx_seq_one_letter_code
_entity_poly.pdbx_strand_id
1 'polypeptide(L)'
;MFRTPFTDLMSPSVETEGYRKCHKLSMQLALCKEAYGLNRAPEKCKAEDEDFRECMFGFKQRMRVQLMQKERERQFKNGEREHKYAEPATMDGFNMRNPYN
;
A
#
# COMPACT_ATOMS: atom_id res chain seq x y z
N MET A 1 25.15 -15.94 10.38
CA MET A 1 25.06 -14.47 10.15
C MET A 1 25.78 -13.78 11.31
N PHE A 2 26.89 -13.09 11.04
CA PHE A 2 27.69 -12.44 12.08
C PHE A 2 27.01 -11.15 12.53
N ARG A 3 26.62 -11.05 13.81
CA ARG A 3 26.09 -9.83 14.42
C ARG A 3 27.22 -8.97 14.95
N THR A 4 27.33 -7.77 14.42
CA THR A 4 28.25 -6.72 14.88
C THR A 4 27.49 -5.40 15.02
N PRO A 5 27.98 -4.43 15.81
CA PRO A 5 27.35 -3.11 15.95
C PRO A 5 27.17 -2.39 14.60
N PHE A 6 28.08 -2.61 13.65
CA PHE A 6 27.95 -2.08 12.28
C PHE A 6 26.82 -2.74 11.49
N THR A 7 26.64 -4.06 11.63
CA THR A 7 25.51 -4.75 10.97
C THR A 7 24.18 -4.41 11.61
N ASP A 8 24.13 -4.18 12.93
CA ASP A 8 22.90 -3.76 13.64
C ASP A 8 22.50 -2.32 13.30
N LEU A 9 23.46 -1.42 13.05
CA LEU A 9 23.16 -0.05 12.61
C LEU A 9 22.62 0.00 11.16
N MET A 10 23.10 -0.89 10.29
CA MET A 10 22.65 -0.99 8.89
C MET A 10 21.43 -1.90 8.68
N SER A 11 21.08 -2.73 9.68
CA SER A 11 19.94 -3.66 9.61
C SER A 11 18.58 -2.98 9.39
N PRO A 12 18.25 -1.84 10.01
CA PRO A 12 16.97 -1.16 9.83
C PRO A 12 16.76 -0.66 8.39
N SER A 13 17.85 -0.39 7.65
CA SER A 13 17.78 0.08 6.26
C SER A 13 17.27 -1.00 5.30
N VAL A 14 17.49 -2.28 5.62
CA VAL A 14 17.03 -3.43 4.83
C VAL A 14 15.56 -3.78 5.17
N GLU A 15 15.09 -3.36 6.35
CA GLU A 15 13.69 -3.46 6.76
C GLU A 15 12.90 -2.23 6.32
N THR A 16 12.93 -1.89 5.03
CA THR A 16 12.06 -0.85 4.52
C THR A 16 10.61 -1.29 4.78
N GLU A 17 9.87 -0.61 5.66
CA GLU A 17 8.49 -0.99 6.02
C GLU A 17 7.58 -1.17 4.78
N GLY A 18 7.90 -0.48 3.67
CA GLY A 18 7.25 -0.66 2.38
C GLY A 18 7.39 -2.08 1.82
N TYR A 19 8.55 -2.72 1.97
CA TYR A 19 8.77 -4.09 1.51
C TYR A 19 7.97 -5.10 2.35
N ARG A 20 7.82 -4.84 3.66
CA ARG A 20 6.96 -5.67 4.54
C ARG A 20 5.49 -5.60 4.14
N LYS A 21 4.99 -4.41 3.77
CA LYS A 21 3.57 -4.21 3.37
C LYS A 21 3.23 -4.95 2.07
N CYS A 22 4.14 -4.95 1.10
CA CYS A 22 3.94 -5.60 -0.20
C CYS A 22 4.48 -7.03 -0.28
N HIS A 23 4.95 -7.61 0.83
CA HIS A 23 5.64 -8.91 0.84
C HIS A 23 4.79 -10.06 0.28
N LYS A 24 3.47 -10.04 0.52
CA LYS A 24 2.56 -11.07 -0.01
C LYS A 24 2.50 -11.04 -1.54
N LEU A 25 2.42 -9.84 -2.12
CA LEU A 25 2.38 -9.63 -3.56
C LEU A 25 3.75 -9.95 -4.20
N SER A 26 4.85 -9.59 -3.53
CA SER A 26 6.18 -9.98 -4.00
C SER A 26 6.35 -11.50 -4.04
N MET A 27 5.79 -12.21 -3.05
CA MET A 27 5.85 -13.67 -3.02
C MET A 27 4.99 -14.32 -4.10
N GLN A 28 3.78 -13.81 -4.36
CA GLN A 28 2.94 -14.28 -5.46
C GLN A 28 3.62 -14.08 -6.82
N LEU A 29 4.24 -12.92 -7.03
CA LEU A 29 5.00 -12.64 -8.25
C LEU A 29 6.19 -13.59 -8.42
N ALA A 30 6.91 -13.87 -7.33
CA ALA A 30 8.03 -14.82 -7.35
C ALA A 30 7.57 -16.23 -7.73
N LEU A 31 6.50 -16.74 -7.10
CA LEU A 31 5.93 -18.06 -7.40
C LEU A 31 5.46 -18.17 -8.86
N CYS A 32 4.81 -17.13 -9.40
CA CYS A 32 4.40 -17.11 -10.80
C CYS A 32 5.62 -17.16 -11.74
N LYS A 33 6.65 -16.35 -11.46
CA LYS A 33 7.89 -16.33 -12.25
C LYS A 33 8.64 -17.67 -12.20
N GLU A 34 8.64 -18.32 -11.05
CA GLU A 34 9.22 -19.66 -10.87
C GLU A 34 8.45 -20.72 -11.70
N ALA A 35 7.11 -20.67 -11.69
CA ALA A 35 6.28 -21.63 -12.41
C ALA A 35 6.42 -21.55 -13.95
N TYR A 36 6.55 -20.34 -14.52
CA TYR A 36 6.58 -20.12 -15.97
C TYR A 36 7.98 -19.88 -16.56
N GLY A 37 8.96 -19.54 -15.72
CA GLY A 37 10.30 -19.14 -16.14
C GLY A 37 10.36 -17.75 -16.81
N LEU A 38 11.58 -17.22 -16.99
CA LEU A 38 11.79 -15.84 -17.48
C LEU A 38 11.13 -15.54 -18.82
N ASN A 39 11.09 -16.51 -19.74
CA ASN A 39 10.62 -16.26 -21.11
C ASN A 39 9.11 -16.02 -21.19
N ARG A 40 8.31 -16.71 -20.35
CA ARG A 40 6.84 -16.64 -20.37
C ARG A 40 6.27 -15.76 -19.24
N ALA A 41 7.08 -15.46 -18.23
CA ALA A 41 6.73 -14.57 -17.12
C ALA A 41 6.12 -13.21 -17.54
N PRO A 42 6.63 -12.47 -18.55
CA PRO A 42 6.09 -11.13 -18.84
C PRO A 42 4.63 -11.17 -19.35
N GLU A 43 4.23 -12.27 -20.00
CA GLU A 43 2.86 -12.44 -20.49
C GLU A 43 1.96 -13.10 -19.43
N LYS A 44 2.45 -14.14 -18.75
CA LYS A 44 1.65 -14.97 -17.84
C LYS A 44 1.51 -14.35 -16.45
N CYS A 45 2.53 -13.63 -15.97
CA CYS A 45 2.56 -13.05 -14.63
C CYS A 45 2.30 -11.54 -14.63
N LYS A 46 1.66 -11.02 -15.68
CA LYS A 46 1.44 -9.58 -15.86
C LYS A 46 0.56 -8.99 -14.77
N ALA A 47 -0.47 -9.73 -14.33
CA ALA A 47 -1.40 -9.26 -13.31
C ALA A 47 -0.69 -9.13 -11.95
N GLU A 48 0.06 -10.14 -11.54
CA GLU A 48 0.82 -10.17 -10.30
C GLU A 48 1.91 -9.09 -10.27
N ASP A 49 2.54 -8.85 -11.43
CA ASP A 49 3.53 -7.80 -11.58
C ASP A 49 2.93 -6.39 -11.49
N GLU A 50 1.74 -6.19 -12.08
CA GLU A 50 0.99 -4.94 -11.97
C GLU A 50 0.50 -4.68 -10.53
N ASP A 51 0.04 -5.70 -9.82
CA ASP A 51 -0.39 -5.58 -8.43
C ASP A 51 0.78 -5.28 -7.50
N PHE A 52 1.93 -5.93 -7.70
CA PHE A 52 3.15 -5.62 -6.95
C PHE A 52 3.61 -4.17 -7.20
N ARG A 53 3.60 -3.73 -8.46
CA ARG A 53 3.91 -2.32 -8.81
C ARG A 53 2.91 -1.34 -8.21
N GLU A 54 1.62 -1.67 -8.21
CA GLU A 54 0.57 -0.86 -7.60
C GLU A 54 0.82 -0.71 -6.10
N CYS A 55 1.11 -1.81 -5.39
CA CYS A 55 1.38 -1.75 -3.95
C CYS A 55 2.61 -0.90 -3.63
N MET A 56 3.68 -1.02 -4.43
CA MET A 56 4.92 -0.28 -4.21
C MET A 56 4.76 1.24 -4.42
N PHE A 57 3.96 1.66 -5.40
CA PHE A 57 3.85 3.07 -5.78
C PHE A 57 2.51 3.74 -5.43
N GLY A 58 1.45 2.97 -5.18
CA GLY A 58 0.11 3.43 -4.87
C GLY A 58 -0.51 4.36 -5.91
N PHE A 59 -0.13 4.26 -7.20
CA PHE A 59 -0.61 5.19 -8.22
C PHE A 59 -2.14 5.12 -8.40
N LYS A 60 -2.69 3.91 -8.57
CA LYS A 60 -4.14 3.71 -8.76
C LYS A 60 -4.91 4.16 -7.52
N GLN A 61 -4.43 3.79 -6.32
CA GLN A 61 -5.04 4.22 -5.07
C GLN A 61 -5.06 5.75 -4.91
N ARG A 62 -3.96 6.45 -5.21
CA ARG A 62 -3.90 7.92 -5.15
C ARG A 62 -4.87 8.57 -6.13
N MET A 63 -4.91 8.09 -7.37
CA MET A 63 -5.84 8.58 -8.38
C MET A 63 -7.30 8.37 -7.95
N ARG A 64 -7.63 7.20 -7.39
CA ARG A 64 -8.96 6.92 -6.86
C ARG A 64 -9.35 7.92 -5.79
N VAL A 65 -8.47 8.19 -4.83
CA VAL A 65 -8.72 9.16 -3.75
C VAL A 65 -8.93 10.58 -4.29
N GLN A 66 -8.12 11.01 -5.25
CA GLN A 66 -8.28 12.32 -5.89
C GLN A 66 -9.64 12.45 -6.60
N LEU A 67 -10.06 11.43 -7.34
CA LEU A 67 -11.36 11.43 -8.00
C LEU A 67 -12.51 11.48 -6.99
N MET A 68 -12.43 10.70 -5.92
CA MET A 68 -13.42 10.73 -4.84
C MET A 68 -13.50 12.10 -4.15
N GLN A 69 -12.35 12.78 -3.96
CA GLN A 69 -12.30 14.12 -3.41
C GLN A 69 -12.94 15.14 -4.35
N LYS A 70 -12.61 15.09 -5.65
CA LYS A 70 -13.18 16.00 -6.66
C LYS A 70 -14.70 15.87 -6.75
N GLU A 71 -15.22 14.64 -6.75
CA GLU A 71 -16.67 14.42 -6.79
C GLU A 71 -17.35 14.89 -5.51
N ARG A 72 -16.74 14.66 -4.34
CA ARG A 72 -17.22 15.20 -3.07
C ARG A 72 -17.30 16.74 -3.08
N GLU A 73 -16.32 17.40 -3.67
CA GLU A 73 -16.34 18.86 -3.81
C GLU A 73 -17.44 19.35 -4.77
N ARG A 74 -17.71 18.62 -5.85
CA ARG A 74 -18.84 18.90 -6.75
C ARG A 74 -20.16 18.82 -6.00
N GLN A 75 -20.40 17.72 -5.28
CA GLN A 75 -21.64 17.50 -4.52
C GLN A 75 -21.86 18.57 -3.45
N PHE A 76 -20.81 18.96 -2.73
CA PHE A 76 -20.91 20.01 -1.71
C PHE A 76 -21.22 21.39 -2.33
N LYS A 77 -20.57 21.75 -3.44
CA LYS A 77 -20.85 23.02 -4.16
C LYS A 77 -22.26 23.06 -4.74
N ASN A 78 -22.79 21.91 -5.17
CA ASN A 78 -24.15 21.79 -5.69
C ASN A 78 -25.23 21.74 -4.59
N GLY A 79 -24.84 21.69 -3.31
CA GLY A 79 -25.79 21.51 -2.20
C GLY A 79 -26.39 20.11 -2.10
N GLU A 80 -25.91 19.13 -2.88
CA GLU A 80 -26.30 17.71 -2.78
C GLU A 80 -25.82 17.07 -1.46
N ARG A 81 -24.88 17.71 -0.77
CA ARG A 81 -24.26 17.25 0.49
C ARG A 81 -24.24 18.37 1.52
N GLU A 82 -24.81 18.12 2.70
CA GLU A 82 -24.82 19.09 3.81
C GLU A 82 -23.42 19.32 4.40
N HIS A 83 -22.64 18.25 4.58
CA HIS A 83 -21.29 18.32 5.13
C HIS A 83 -20.23 17.88 4.10
N LYS A 84 -19.12 18.62 4.03
CA LYS A 84 -18.01 18.33 3.11
C LYS A 84 -17.28 17.03 3.51
N TYR A 85 -17.10 16.78 4.81
CA TYR A 85 -16.46 15.58 5.35
C TYR A 85 -17.38 14.93 6.38
N ALA A 86 -17.26 13.61 6.55
CA ALA A 86 -17.91 12.92 7.66
C ALA A 86 -17.31 13.42 8.98
N GLU A 87 -18.14 13.46 10.02
CA GLU A 87 -17.67 13.77 11.36
C GLU A 87 -16.60 12.76 11.78
N PRO A 88 -15.55 13.22 12.51
CA PRO A 88 -14.58 12.28 13.06
C PRO A 88 -15.30 11.31 13.99
N ALA A 89 -14.84 10.05 14.01
CA ALA A 89 -15.34 9.09 14.98
C ALA A 89 -15.14 9.66 16.40
N THR A 90 -16.11 9.39 17.28
CA THR A 90 -16.00 9.69 18.71
C THR A 90 -14.73 9.07 19.29
N MET A 91 -14.15 9.73 20.29
CA MET A 91 -12.96 9.27 21.02
C MET A 91 -13.33 8.08 21.91
N ASP A 92 -13.73 6.97 21.29
CA ASP A 92 -14.04 5.73 21.96
C ASP A 92 -12.76 4.90 21.95
N GLY A 93 -12.45 4.20 23.04
CA GLY A 93 -11.17 3.52 23.28
C GLY A 93 -10.70 2.51 22.20
N PHE A 94 -11.53 2.24 21.20
CA PHE A 94 -11.19 1.48 20.00
C PHE A 94 -10.22 2.21 19.04
N ASN A 95 -10.25 3.55 19.00
CA ASN A 95 -9.39 4.38 18.14
C ASN A 95 -8.03 4.76 18.80
N MET A 96 -7.79 4.35 20.05
CA MET A 96 -6.54 4.60 20.78
C MET A 96 -5.49 3.49 20.66
N ARG A 97 -5.50 2.65 19.61
CA ARG A 97 -4.34 1.79 19.34
C ARG A 97 -3.20 2.65 18.79
N ASN A 98 -2.57 3.39 19.71
CA ASN A 98 -1.25 3.97 19.53
C ASN A 98 -0.29 2.82 19.15
N PRO A 99 0.40 2.88 18.00
CA PRO A 99 1.31 1.81 17.58
C PRO A 99 2.59 1.69 18.44
N TYR A 100 2.71 2.45 19.53
CA TYR A 100 3.86 2.47 20.44
C TYR A 100 3.53 2.21 21.92
N ASN A 101 2.44 1.50 22.22
CA ASN A 101 2.19 0.92 23.55
C ASN A 101 1.81 -0.56 23.42
#